data_AF-A0A529MD21-F1
#
_entry.id   AF-A0A529MD21-F1
#
_cell.length_a   1.000
_cell.length_b   1.000
_cell.length_c   1.000
_cell.angle_alpha   90.00
_cell.angle_beta   90.00
_cell.angle_gamma   90.00
#
_symmetry.space_group_name_H-M   'P 1'
#
loop_
_entity.id
_entity.type
_entity.pdbx_description
1 polymer ?
#
loop_
_entity_poly.entity_id
_entity_poly.type
_entity_poly.pdbx_seq_one_letter_code
_entity_poly.pdbx_strand_id
1 'polypeptide(L)'
;VSQLERELRETKERLQITTEELESSNEELKSSNEELSSINEELQSSNEELETSKEELQSINEELQTVNAELNIRVDELSRANNDMANLLESTQIATVFLDRDLCIKSFTPTARDLFRLVESDVGRPLAHVRPRFPADGLQADMEQVLLRLGTIERQVEGTDSGRRYIMRVLPYRTVDNVIAGVVVTFVDVTQIARAEEKIGVLSHDLRNRFESLETLLDLVPVGIFIAEDGDGAEIRANRRAVELMGQ
;
A
#
# COMPACT_ATOMS: atom_id res chain seq x y z
N VAL A 1 6.27 -33.12 115.45
CA VAL A 1 7.44 -32.64 114.67
C VAL A 1 7.56 -33.41 113.36
N SER A 2 7.79 -34.73 113.39
CA SER A 2 7.88 -35.58 112.17
C SER A 2 6.70 -35.46 111.18
N GLN A 3 5.46 -35.37 111.65
CA GLN A 3 4.28 -35.28 110.77
C GLN A 3 4.19 -33.92 110.03
N LEU A 4 4.53 -32.83 110.71
CA LEU A 4 4.62 -31.48 110.16
C LEU A 4 5.78 -31.33 109.16
N GLU A 5 6.91 -31.99 109.42
CA GLU A 5 8.05 -32.01 108.49
C GLU A 5 7.73 -32.77 107.20
N ARG A 6 6.90 -33.82 107.29
CA ARG A 6 6.42 -34.57 106.13
C ARG A 6 5.44 -33.76 105.30
N GLU A 7 4.44 -33.14 105.94
CA GLU A 7 3.50 -32.26 105.25
C GLU A 7 4.20 -31.09 104.57
N LEU A 8 5.14 -30.43 105.24
CA LEU A 8 5.94 -29.34 104.68
C LEU A 8 6.77 -29.78 103.47
N ARG A 9 7.30 -31.00 103.49
CA ARG A 9 8.04 -31.59 102.36
C ARG A 9 7.12 -31.87 101.18
N GLU A 10 5.99 -32.51 101.42
CA GLU A 10 4.97 -32.78 100.39
C GLU A 10 4.44 -31.46 99.79
N THR A 11 4.26 -30.40 100.58
CA THR A 11 3.85 -29.09 100.04
C THR A 11 4.94 -28.43 99.21
N LYS A 12 6.21 -28.51 99.65
CA LYS A 12 7.35 -28.00 98.86
C LYS A 12 7.49 -28.71 97.53
N GLU A 13 7.38 -30.03 97.52
CA GLU A 13 7.43 -30.83 96.29
C GLU A 13 6.27 -30.48 95.36
N ARG A 14 5.04 -30.35 95.88
CA ARG A 14 3.89 -29.87 95.09
C ARG A 14 4.10 -28.48 94.52
N LEU A 15 4.56 -27.54 95.35
CA LEU A 15 4.83 -26.16 94.91
C LEU A 15 5.88 -26.15 93.80
N GLN A 16 6.93 -26.96 93.94
CA GLN A 16 7.98 -27.09 92.94
C GLN A 16 7.42 -27.63 91.61
N ILE A 17 6.65 -28.72 91.65
CA ILE A 17 5.98 -29.27 90.45
C ILE A 17 5.10 -28.21 89.78
N THR A 18 4.25 -27.51 90.55
CA THR A 18 3.39 -26.46 89.98
C THR A 18 4.17 -25.28 89.41
N THR A 19 5.34 -24.97 90.00
CA THR A 19 6.22 -23.92 89.48
C THR A 19 6.85 -24.35 88.16
N GLU A 20 7.34 -25.59 88.08
CA GLU A 20 7.89 -26.18 86.84
C GLU A 20 6.81 -26.29 85.74
N GLU A 21 5.57 -26.66 86.08
CA GLU A 21 4.42 -26.66 85.16
C GLU A 21 4.08 -25.25 84.67
N LEU A 22 4.09 -24.24 85.56
CA LEU A 22 3.89 -22.83 85.19
C LEU A 22 5.00 -22.31 84.29
N GLU A 23 6.26 -22.64 84.58
CA GLU A 23 7.40 -22.27 83.75
C GLU A 23 7.29 -22.88 82.35
N SER A 24 6.99 -24.18 82.25
CA SER A 24 6.75 -24.87 80.98
C SER A 24 5.61 -24.23 80.19
N SER A 25 4.47 -23.95 80.86
CA SER A 25 3.33 -23.31 80.20
C SER A 25 3.65 -21.89 79.72
N ASN A 26 4.48 -21.15 80.46
CA ASN A 26 4.89 -19.81 80.09
C ASN A 26 5.88 -19.82 78.91
N GLU A 27 6.78 -20.80 78.85
CA GLU A 27 7.64 -21.03 77.68
C GLU A 27 6.82 -21.42 76.44
N GLU A 28 5.84 -22.32 76.57
CA GLU A 28 4.93 -22.68 75.48
C GLU A 28 4.14 -21.47 74.98
N LEU A 29 3.58 -20.65 75.88
CA LEU A 29 2.88 -19.42 75.53
C LEU A 29 3.80 -18.44 74.80
N LYS A 30 5.05 -18.29 75.27
CA LYS A 30 6.03 -17.42 74.63
C LYS A 30 6.38 -17.92 73.22
N SER A 31 6.62 -19.22 73.06
CA SER A 31 6.88 -19.84 71.76
C SER A 31 5.69 -19.65 70.81
N SER A 32 4.46 -19.85 71.31
CA SER A 32 3.25 -19.65 70.50
C SER A 32 3.10 -18.19 70.06
N ASN A 33 3.47 -17.24 70.92
CA ASN A 33 3.42 -15.83 70.60
C ASN A 33 4.49 -15.43 69.57
N GLU A 34 5.70 -16.01 69.66
CA GLU A 34 6.75 -15.83 68.65
C GLU A 34 6.34 -16.42 67.29
N GLU A 35 5.69 -17.59 67.27
CA GLU A 35 5.16 -18.21 66.06
C GLU A 35 4.04 -17.37 65.42
N LEU A 36 3.11 -16.85 66.23
CA LEU A 36 2.09 -15.92 65.76
C LEU A 36 2.69 -14.63 65.17
N SER A 37 3.74 -14.09 65.80
CA SER A 37 4.45 -12.93 65.27
C SER A 37 5.08 -13.24 63.91
N SER A 38 5.72 -14.40 63.77
CA SER A 38 6.32 -14.84 62.50
C SER A 38 5.27 -15.01 61.40
N ILE A 39 4.12 -15.60 61.71
CA ILE A 39 3.01 -15.74 60.75
C ILE A 39 2.48 -14.37 60.33
N ASN A 40 2.42 -13.42 61.26
CA ASN A 40 1.95 -12.07 60.96
C ASN A 40 2.92 -11.33 60.02
N GLU A 41 4.24 -11.49 60.22
CA GLU A 41 5.26 -10.98 59.31
C GLU A 41 5.19 -11.63 57.92
N GLU A 42 4.97 -12.94 57.86
CA GLU A 42 4.82 -13.67 56.59
C GLU A 42 3.55 -13.24 55.83
N LEU A 43 2.44 -13.04 56.53
CA LEU A 43 1.21 -12.49 55.95
C LEU A 43 1.41 -11.06 55.44
N GLN A 44 2.14 -10.23 56.18
CA GLN A 44 2.48 -8.88 55.74
C GLN A 44 3.32 -8.91 54.46
N SER A 45 4.35 -9.75 54.42
CA SER A 45 5.20 -9.95 53.22
C SER A 45 4.37 -10.41 52.03
N SER A 46 3.47 -11.38 52.21
CA SER A 46 2.59 -11.86 51.13
C SER A 46 1.64 -10.77 50.64
N ASN A 47 1.19 -9.87 51.53
CA ASN A 47 0.35 -8.75 51.15
C ASN A 47 1.12 -7.68 50.35
N GLU A 48 2.38 -7.40 50.73
CA GLU A 48 3.28 -6.50 49.99
C GLU A 48 3.62 -7.06 48.59
N GLU A 49 3.86 -8.38 48.48
CA GLU A 49 4.04 -9.05 47.19
C GLU A 49 2.79 -8.98 46.29
N LEU A 50 1.60 -9.17 46.87
CA LEU A 50 0.33 -9.04 46.16
C LEU A 50 0.10 -7.61 45.66
N GLU A 51 0.42 -6.61 46.48
CA GLU A 51 0.32 -5.20 46.12
C GLU A 51 1.28 -4.86 44.97
N THR A 52 2.52 -5.35 45.04
CA THR A 52 3.51 -5.21 43.95
C THR A 52 3.00 -5.85 42.66
N SER A 53 2.48 -7.08 42.72
CA SER A 53 1.94 -7.78 41.55
C SER A 53 0.74 -7.05 40.94
N LYS A 54 -0.10 -6.44 41.78
CA LYS A 54 -1.23 -5.61 41.33
C LYS A 54 -0.76 -4.35 40.60
N GLU A 55 0.27 -3.67 41.11
CA GLU A 55 0.85 -2.49 40.46
C GLU A 55 1.49 -2.84 39.10
N GLU A 56 2.21 -3.97 39.03
CA GLU A 56 2.78 -4.48 37.78
C GLU A 56 1.68 -4.78 36.74
N LEU A 57 0.61 -5.45 37.14
CA LEU A 57 -0.53 -5.73 36.26
C LEU A 57 -1.21 -4.44 35.79
N GLN A 58 -1.32 -3.43 36.65
CA GLN A 58 -1.87 -2.14 36.27
C GLN A 58 -0.98 -1.44 35.25
N SER A 59 0.34 -1.45 35.46
CA SER A 59 1.31 -0.86 34.53
C SER A 59 1.26 -1.53 33.14
N ILE A 60 1.18 -2.87 33.09
CA ILE A 60 1.04 -3.61 31.83
C ILE A 60 -0.27 -3.24 31.12
N ASN A 61 -1.36 -3.06 31.86
CA ASN A 61 -2.64 -2.66 31.28
C ASN A 61 -2.56 -1.26 30.65
N GLU A 62 -1.91 -0.31 31.32
CA GLU A 62 -1.68 1.05 30.79
C GLU A 62 -0.78 1.03 29.53
N GLU A 63 0.27 0.20 29.51
CA GLU A 63 1.10 0.00 28.33
C GLU A 63 0.30 -0.61 27.16
N LEU A 64 -0.50 -1.64 27.43
CA LEU A 64 -1.34 -2.29 26.42
C LEU A 64 -2.36 -1.33 25.84
N GLN A 65 -3.00 -0.50 26.67
CA GLN A 65 -3.92 0.54 26.20
C GLN A 65 -3.21 1.56 25.30
N THR A 66 -1.98 1.93 25.66
CA THR A 66 -1.15 2.85 24.87
C THR A 66 -0.83 2.26 23.50
N VAL A 67 -0.36 1.01 23.47
CA VAL A 67 -0.06 0.29 22.22
C VAL A 67 -1.31 0.11 21.35
N ASN A 68 -2.46 -0.17 21.97
CA ASN A 68 -3.73 -0.30 21.25
C ASN A 68 -4.16 1.03 20.62
N ALA A 69 -4.02 2.14 21.35
CA ALA A 69 -4.28 3.47 20.82
C ALA A 69 -3.36 3.81 19.63
N GLU A 70 -2.07 3.49 19.73
CA GLU A 70 -1.13 3.68 18.62
C GLU A 70 -1.51 2.83 17.41
N LEU A 71 -1.87 1.55 17.62
CA LEU A 71 -2.30 0.65 16.56
C LEU A 71 -3.54 1.19 15.83
N ASN A 72 -4.52 1.72 16.56
CA ASN A 72 -5.71 2.33 15.97
C ASN A 72 -5.36 3.55 15.11
N ILE A 73 -4.44 4.40 15.57
CA ILE A 73 -3.94 5.54 14.78
C ILE A 73 -3.29 5.03 13.48
N ARG A 74 -2.46 3.98 13.54
CA ARG A 74 -1.82 3.38 12.35
C ARG A 74 -2.83 2.80 11.36
N VAL A 75 -3.88 2.15 11.85
CA VAL A 75 -4.96 1.61 11.01
C VAL A 75 -5.70 2.75 10.30
N ASP A 76 -5.98 3.85 10.99
CA ASP A 76 -6.61 5.03 10.41
C ASP A 76 -5.71 5.73 9.37
N GLU A 77 -4.42 5.87 9.65
CA GLU A 77 -3.42 6.40 8.70
C GLU A 77 -3.37 5.54 7.43
N LEU A 78 -3.29 4.22 7.57
CA LEU A 78 -3.27 3.28 6.44
C LEU A 78 -4.56 3.36 5.63
N SER A 79 -5.71 3.44 6.29
CA SER A 79 -7.01 3.57 5.63
C SER A 79 -7.12 4.87 4.84
N ARG A 80 -6.66 6.00 5.41
CA ARG A 80 -6.58 7.29 4.69
C ARG A 80 -5.68 7.19 3.46
N ALA A 81 -4.47 6.68 3.62
CA ALA A 81 -3.53 6.54 2.50
C ALA A 81 -4.07 5.61 1.39
N ASN A 82 -4.77 4.54 1.76
CA ASN A 82 -5.39 3.62 0.82
C ASN A 82 -6.55 4.28 0.06
N ASN A 83 -7.38 5.08 0.74
CA ASN A 83 -8.44 5.85 0.11
C ASN A 83 -7.87 6.91 -0.84
N ASP A 84 -6.82 7.62 -0.44
CA ASP A 84 -6.16 8.60 -1.31
C ASP A 84 -5.58 7.93 -2.56
N MET A 85 -4.96 6.75 -2.43
CA MET A 85 -4.47 5.96 -3.57
C MET A 85 -5.62 5.55 -4.50
N ALA A 86 -6.75 5.09 -3.95
CA ALA A 86 -7.92 4.73 -4.73
C ALA A 86 -8.46 5.95 -5.50
N ASN A 87 -8.56 7.11 -4.85
CA ASN A 87 -9.01 8.37 -5.46
C ASN A 87 -8.06 8.85 -6.56
N LEU A 88 -6.75 8.74 -6.38
CA LEU A 88 -5.76 9.08 -7.40
C LEU A 88 -5.87 8.16 -8.64
N LEU A 89 -6.03 6.86 -8.43
CA LEU A 89 -6.22 5.91 -9.52
C LEU A 89 -7.55 6.15 -10.26
N GLU A 90 -8.61 6.54 -9.55
CA GLU A 90 -9.90 6.87 -10.17
C GLU A 90 -9.84 8.18 -10.97
N SER A 91 -9.21 9.22 -10.42
CA SER A 91 -9.10 10.53 -11.07
C SER A 91 -8.24 10.53 -12.35
N THR A 92 -7.22 9.66 -12.42
CA THR A 92 -6.39 9.51 -13.63
C THR A 92 -7.09 8.75 -14.76
N GLN A 93 -8.26 8.14 -14.50
CA GLN A 93 -9.01 7.32 -15.47
C GLN A 93 -8.16 6.22 -16.13
N ILE A 94 -7.12 5.76 -15.45
CA ILE A 94 -6.27 4.67 -15.94
C ILE A 94 -6.90 3.35 -15.49
N ALA A 95 -7.33 2.54 -16.45
CA ALA A 95 -7.76 1.19 -16.17
C ALA A 95 -6.54 0.34 -15.83
N THR A 96 -6.47 -0.13 -14.59
CA THR A 96 -5.34 -0.89 -14.06
C THR A 96 -5.83 -2.20 -13.44
N VAL A 97 -5.14 -3.29 -13.73
CA VAL A 97 -5.37 -4.61 -13.14
C VAL A 97 -4.05 -5.09 -12.54
N PHE A 98 -4.06 -5.39 -11.24
CA PHE A 98 -2.96 -5.98 -10.51
C PHE A 98 -3.14 -7.49 -10.45
N LEU A 99 -2.08 -8.22 -10.82
CA LEU A 99 -2.04 -9.66 -10.84
C LEU A 99 -0.91 -10.16 -9.94
N ASP A 100 -1.07 -11.34 -9.38
CA ASP A 100 0.02 -12.05 -8.71
C ASP A 100 0.90 -12.84 -9.72
N ARG A 101 1.80 -13.69 -9.20
CA ARG A 101 2.70 -14.52 -10.01
C ARG A 101 1.97 -15.59 -10.81
N ASP A 102 0.83 -16.05 -10.34
CA ASP A 102 -0.01 -17.06 -10.99
C ASP A 102 -1.03 -16.41 -11.94
N LEU A 103 -0.89 -15.10 -12.18
CA LEU A 103 -1.78 -14.29 -13.02
C LEU A 103 -3.22 -14.22 -12.49
N CYS A 104 -3.39 -14.41 -11.18
CA CYS A 104 -4.66 -14.24 -10.49
C CYS A 104 -4.85 -12.77 -10.11
N ILE A 105 -6.10 -12.30 -10.22
CA ILE A 105 -6.47 -10.91 -10.00
C ILE A 105 -6.35 -10.58 -8.50
N LYS A 106 -5.47 -9.63 -8.15
CA LYS A 106 -5.33 -9.12 -6.78
C LYS A 106 -6.23 -7.92 -6.52
N SER A 107 -6.25 -6.97 -7.45
CA SER A 107 -7.07 -5.77 -7.36
C SER A 107 -7.16 -5.11 -8.74
N PHE A 108 -8.11 -4.21 -8.92
CA PHE A 108 -8.30 -3.48 -10.17
C PHE A 108 -8.98 -2.14 -9.91
N THR A 109 -8.74 -1.18 -10.79
CA THR A 109 -9.39 0.14 -10.69
C THR A 109 -10.82 0.08 -11.22
N PRO A 110 -11.73 0.99 -10.78
CA PRO A 110 -13.09 1.05 -11.30
C PRO A 110 -13.15 1.14 -12.83
N THR A 111 -12.26 1.92 -13.45
CA THR A 111 -12.17 2.05 -14.91
C THR A 111 -11.84 0.73 -15.62
N ALA A 112 -11.14 -0.19 -14.96
CA ALA A 112 -10.85 -1.51 -15.50
C ALA A 112 -12.09 -2.43 -15.57
N ARG A 113 -13.14 -2.15 -14.78
CA ARG A 113 -14.42 -2.88 -14.84
C ARG A 113 -15.05 -2.80 -16.22
N ASP A 114 -14.98 -1.64 -16.88
CA ASP A 114 -15.59 -1.44 -18.19
C ASP A 114 -14.84 -2.17 -19.32
N LEU A 115 -13.52 -2.27 -19.21
CA LEU A 115 -12.66 -2.91 -20.21
C LEU A 115 -12.64 -4.43 -20.07
N PHE A 116 -12.56 -4.94 -18.84
CA PHE A 116 -12.45 -6.37 -18.56
C PHE A 116 -13.77 -7.02 -18.11
N ARG A 117 -14.85 -6.25 -17.90
CA ARG A 117 -16.12 -6.74 -17.29
C ARG A 117 -15.92 -7.38 -15.91
N LEU A 118 -14.98 -6.83 -15.14
CA LEU A 118 -14.63 -7.35 -13.82
C LEU A 118 -15.69 -6.99 -12.79
N VAL A 119 -15.95 -7.97 -11.91
CA VAL A 119 -16.72 -7.78 -10.68
C VAL A 119 -15.84 -8.06 -9.47
N GLU A 120 -16.22 -7.56 -8.29
CA GLU A 120 -15.42 -7.73 -7.06
C GLU A 120 -15.18 -9.19 -6.69
N SER A 121 -16.10 -10.10 -7.07
CA SER A 121 -15.95 -11.54 -6.87
C SER A 121 -14.92 -12.20 -7.82
N ASP A 122 -14.36 -11.48 -8.79
CA ASP A 122 -13.28 -11.99 -9.64
C ASP A 122 -11.89 -11.88 -9.01
N VAL A 123 -11.76 -11.19 -7.88
CA VAL A 123 -10.52 -11.19 -7.09
C VAL A 123 -10.16 -12.62 -6.68
N GLY A 124 -8.92 -13.02 -6.93
CA GLY A 124 -8.39 -14.37 -6.74
C GLY A 124 -8.58 -15.31 -7.92
N ARG A 125 -9.29 -14.91 -8.98
CA ARG A 125 -9.44 -15.73 -10.20
C ARG A 125 -8.34 -15.42 -11.22
N PRO A 126 -7.89 -16.40 -12.02
CA PRO A 126 -6.99 -16.15 -13.15
C PRO A 126 -7.59 -15.17 -14.16
N LEU A 127 -6.82 -14.17 -14.60
CA LEU A 127 -7.29 -13.16 -15.56
C LEU A 127 -7.74 -13.79 -16.89
N ALA A 128 -7.15 -14.92 -17.29
CA ALA A 128 -7.52 -15.66 -18.51
C ALA A 128 -8.97 -16.16 -18.53
N HIS A 129 -9.62 -16.31 -17.37
CA HIS A 129 -11.03 -16.73 -17.28
C HIS A 129 -12.01 -15.57 -17.52
N VAL A 130 -11.52 -14.34 -17.56
CA VAL A 130 -12.31 -13.14 -17.80
C VAL A 130 -12.22 -12.78 -19.28
N ARG A 131 -13.36 -12.48 -19.93
CA ARG A 131 -13.39 -12.08 -21.34
C ARG A 131 -13.34 -10.55 -21.48
N PRO A 132 -12.22 -9.98 -21.96
CA PRO A 132 -12.09 -8.54 -22.16
C PRO A 132 -12.89 -8.03 -23.37
N ARG A 133 -13.13 -6.71 -23.41
CA ARG A 133 -13.74 -5.97 -24.55
C ARG A 133 -12.70 -5.37 -25.49
N PHE A 134 -11.59 -6.08 -25.69
CA PHE A 134 -10.56 -5.75 -26.68
C PHE A 134 -9.95 -7.06 -27.21
N PRO A 135 -9.29 -7.04 -28.37
CA PRO A 135 -8.54 -8.19 -28.88
C PRO A 135 -7.39 -8.50 -27.92
N ALA A 136 -7.56 -9.52 -27.07
CA ALA A 136 -6.57 -9.90 -26.06
C ALA A 136 -5.60 -10.97 -26.56
N ASP A 137 -5.46 -11.11 -27.88
CA ASP A 137 -4.58 -12.09 -28.51
C ASP A 137 -3.13 -11.80 -28.11
N GLY A 138 -2.55 -12.71 -27.33
CA GLY A 138 -1.18 -12.60 -26.83
C GLY A 138 -1.00 -11.87 -25.50
N LEU A 139 -2.07 -11.33 -24.88
CA LEU A 139 -1.96 -10.67 -23.56
C LEU A 139 -1.35 -11.61 -22.51
N GLN A 140 -1.77 -12.88 -22.49
CA GLN A 140 -1.22 -13.86 -21.57
C GLN A 140 0.29 -14.10 -21.79
N ALA A 141 0.71 -14.25 -23.04
CA ALA A 141 2.12 -14.40 -23.37
C ALA A 141 2.93 -13.15 -23.00
N ASP A 142 2.36 -11.95 -23.18
CA ASP A 142 3.00 -10.70 -22.76
C ASP A 142 3.22 -10.67 -21.23
N MET A 143 2.20 -11.07 -20.43
CA MET A 143 2.33 -11.15 -18.97
C MET A 143 3.37 -12.17 -18.52
N GLU A 144 3.37 -13.37 -19.11
CA GLU A 144 4.37 -14.40 -18.84
C GLU A 144 5.79 -13.93 -19.20
N GLN A 145 5.95 -13.23 -20.33
CA GLN A 145 7.22 -12.66 -20.74
C GLN A 145 7.71 -11.57 -19.78
N VAL A 146 6.82 -10.71 -19.27
CA VAL A 146 7.17 -9.68 -18.27
C VAL A 146 7.62 -10.31 -16.95
N LEU A 147 6.96 -11.38 -16.49
CA LEU A 147 7.37 -12.12 -15.29
C LEU A 147 8.79 -12.71 -15.45
N LEU A 148 9.11 -13.24 -16.63
CA LEU A 148 10.39 -13.88 -16.91
C LEU A 148 11.53 -12.87 -17.15
N ARG A 149 11.28 -11.81 -17.94
CA ARG A 149 12.32 -10.89 -18.43
C ARG A 149 12.42 -9.59 -17.66
N LEU A 150 11.47 -9.28 -16.78
CA LEU A 150 11.39 -8.02 -16.02
C LEU A 150 11.29 -6.75 -16.88
N GLY A 151 11.05 -6.89 -18.18
CA GLY A 151 10.87 -5.77 -19.10
C GLY A 151 9.40 -5.33 -19.18
N THR A 152 9.18 -4.05 -19.43
CA THR A 152 7.85 -3.53 -19.75
C THR A 152 7.50 -3.82 -21.21
N ILE A 153 6.27 -4.26 -21.48
CA ILE A 153 5.73 -4.40 -22.83
C ILE A 153 4.67 -3.32 -23.04
N GLU A 154 4.72 -2.62 -24.17
CA GLU A 154 3.75 -1.61 -24.57
C GLU A 154 3.15 -1.95 -25.93
N ARG A 155 1.82 -1.89 -26.06
CA ARG A 155 1.09 -2.15 -27.31
C ARG A 155 -0.08 -1.19 -27.45
N GLN A 156 -0.36 -0.78 -28.67
CA GLN A 156 -1.62 -0.09 -28.97
C GLN A 156 -2.71 -1.13 -29.21
N VAL A 157 -3.86 -0.93 -28.59
CA VAL A 157 -5.03 -1.81 -28.71
C VAL A 157 -6.28 -0.99 -29.00
N GLU A 158 -7.15 -1.52 -29.84
CA GLU A 158 -8.44 -0.93 -30.17
C GLU A 158 -9.55 -1.64 -29.40
N GLY A 159 -10.44 -0.86 -28.78
CA GLY A 159 -11.60 -1.42 -28.09
C GLY A 159 -12.64 -1.95 -29.07
N THR A 160 -13.20 -3.12 -28.81
CA THR A 160 -14.07 -3.86 -29.75
C THR A 160 -15.34 -3.11 -30.14
N ASP A 161 -15.85 -2.24 -29.24
CA ASP A 161 -17.21 -1.71 -29.35
C ASP A 161 -17.28 -0.19 -29.64
N SER A 162 -16.16 0.54 -29.60
CA SER A 162 -16.21 2.02 -29.52
C SER A 162 -15.22 2.79 -30.38
N GLY A 163 -14.35 2.10 -31.13
CA GLY A 163 -13.27 2.76 -31.88
C GLY A 163 -12.32 3.58 -31.00
N ARG A 164 -12.33 3.30 -29.68
CA ARG A 164 -11.39 3.89 -28.73
C ARG A 164 -10.04 3.22 -28.88
N ARG A 165 -8.99 4.03 -28.85
CA ARG A 165 -7.60 3.60 -28.92
C ARG A 165 -6.99 3.69 -27.53
N TYR A 166 -6.36 2.61 -27.10
CA TYR A 166 -5.70 2.52 -25.81
C TYR A 166 -4.23 2.20 -26.01
N ILE A 167 -3.38 2.78 -25.18
CA ILE A 167 -2.03 2.25 -24.95
C ILE A 167 -2.13 1.28 -23.78
N MET A 168 -1.89 0.00 -24.06
CA MET A 168 -1.78 -1.06 -23.07
C MET A 168 -0.32 -1.21 -22.66
N ARG A 169 -0.06 -1.22 -21.35
CA ARG A 169 1.26 -1.53 -20.79
C ARG A 169 1.19 -2.69 -19.82
N VAL A 170 2.17 -3.59 -19.93
CA VAL A 170 2.37 -4.71 -19.01
C VAL A 170 3.69 -4.47 -18.28
N LEU A 171 3.63 -4.30 -16.96
CA LEU A 171 4.78 -3.95 -16.12
C LEU A 171 4.97 -4.98 -15.00
N PRO A 172 6.21 -5.26 -14.56
CA PRO A 172 6.43 -6.12 -13.41
C PRO A 172 5.98 -5.42 -12.13
N TYR A 173 5.17 -6.09 -11.31
CA TYR A 173 4.79 -5.63 -9.98
C TYR A 173 5.83 -6.11 -8.95
N ARG A 174 6.45 -5.19 -8.21
CA ARG A 174 7.46 -5.51 -7.20
C ARG A 174 6.99 -5.13 -5.80
N THR A 175 7.33 -5.95 -4.82
CA THR A 175 7.13 -5.64 -3.40
C THR A 175 8.15 -4.62 -2.91
N VAL A 176 7.96 -4.14 -1.68
CA VAL A 176 8.90 -3.26 -0.97
C VAL A 176 10.30 -3.89 -0.86
N ASP A 177 10.37 -5.22 -0.74
CA ASP A 177 11.62 -6.00 -0.73
C ASP A 177 12.23 -6.21 -2.13
N ASN A 178 11.72 -5.50 -3.15
CA ASN A 178 12.14 -5.57 -4.55
C ASN A 178 11.99 -6.98 -5.19
N VAL A 179 11.12 -7.82 -4.61
CA VAL A 179 10.77 -9.13 -5.13
C VAL A 179 9.60 -8.99 -6.11
N ILE A 180 9.64 -9.65 -7.27
CA ILE A 180 8.51 -9.67 -8.20
C ILE A 180 7.32 -10.31 -7.50
N ALA A 181 6.25 -9.57 -7.26
CA ALA A 181 5.00 -10.08 -6.71
C ALA A 181 3.98 -10.45 -7.78
N GLY A 182 4.18 -10.01 -9.02
CA GLY A 182 3.30 -10.33 -10.13
C GLY A 182 3.43 -9.32 -11.28
N VAL A 183 2.30 -8.97 -11.88
CA VAL A 183 2.23 -8.10 -13.07
C VAL A 183 1.16 -7.03 -12.88
N VAL A 184 1.40 -5.83 -13.41
CA VAL A 184 0.40 -4.78 -13.55
C VAL A 184 0.09 -4.57 -15.02
N VAL A 185 -1.19 -4.60 -15.39
CA VAL A 185 -1.64 -4.27 -16.73
C VAL A 185 -2.40 -2.94 -16.67
N THR A 186 -1.96 -1.94 -17.44
CA THR A 186 -2.60 -0.62 -17.51
C THR A 186 -3.09 -0.30 -18.92
N PHE A 187 -4.17 0.46 -19.00
CA PHE A 187 -4.74 0.98 -20.24
C PHE A 187 -4.97 2.47 -20.09
N VAL A 188 -4.37 3.24 -21.00
CA VAL A 188 -4.55 4.69 -21.09
C VAL A 188 -5.30 5.00 -22.37
N ASP A 189 -6.45 5.69 -22.27
CA ASP A 189 -7.22 6.13 -23.43
C ASP A 189 -6.47 7.25 -24.15
N VAL A 190 -6.03 6.98 -25.37
CA VAL A 190 -5.32 7.93 -26.25
C VAL A 190 -6.17 8.34 -27.44
N THR A 191 -7.49 8.08 -27.40
CA THR A 191 -8.39 8.33 -28.52
C THR A 191 -8.35 9.78 -28.98
N GLN A 192 -8.34 10.74 -28.04
CA GLN A 192 -8.31 12.16 -28.38
C GLN A 192 -6.97 12.57 -29.01
N ILE A 193 -5.86 12.10 -28.46
CA ILE A 193 -4.51 12.38 -28.96
C ILE A 193 -4.39 11.83 -30.38
N ALA A 194 -4.77 10.58 -30.56
CA ALA A 194 -4.61 9.90 -31.83
C ALA A 194 -5.55 10.47 -32.92
N ARG A 195 -6.72 11.02 -32.55
CA ARG A 195 -7.59 11.79 -33.48
C ARG A 195 -6.99 13.16 -33.82
N ALA A 196 -6.36 13.82 -32.87
CA ALA A 196 -5.70 15.10 -33.11
C ALA A 196 -4.50 14.93 -34.06
N GLU A 197 -3.68 13.90 -33.85
CA GLU A 197 -2.56 13.55 -34.73
C GLU A 197 -3.02 13.25 -36.16
N GLU A 198 -4.09 12.46 -36.32
CA GLU A 198 -4.67 12.17 -37.64
C GLU A 198 -5.14 13.46 -38.34
N LYS A 199 -5.82 14.35 -37.60
CA LYS A 199 -6.27 15.64 -38.14
C LYS A 199 -5.11 16.55 -38.54
N ILE A 200 -4.03 16.58 -37.75
CA ILE A 200 -2.81 17.32 -38.07
C ILE A 200 -2.16 16.73 -39.33
N GLY A 201 -2.10 15.41 -39.45
CA GLY A 201 -1.58 14.73 -40.64
C GLY A 201 -2.34 15.09 -41.91
N VAL A 202 -3.68 15.02 -41.86
CA VAL A 202 -4.55 15.40 -42.99
C VAL A 202 -4.37 16.87 -43.38
N LEU A 203 -4.34 17.79 -42.40
CA LEU A 203 -4.18 19.21 -42.67
C LEU A 203 -2.78 19.52 -43.25
N SER A 204 -1.73 18.88 -42.72
CA SER A 204 -0.37 19.04 -43.23
C SER A 204 -0.26 18.54 -44.67
N HIS A 205 -0.94 17.44 -45.01
CA HIS A 205 -1.00 16.93 -46.36
C HIS A 205 -1.79 17.87 -47.30
N ASP A 206 -2.94 18.41 -46.88
CA ASP A 206 -3.72 19.38 -47.67
C ASP A 206 -2.92 20.65 -47.94
N LEU A 207 -2.26 21.20 -46.92
CA LEU A 207 -1.39 22.37 -47.07
C LEU A 207 -0.27 22.11 -48.08
N ARG A 208 0.41 20.96 -47.97
CA ARG A 208 1.47 20.60 -48.91
C ARG A 208 0.96 20.52 -50.34
N ASN A 209 -0.18 19.86 -50.57
CA ASN A 209 -0.77 19.75 -51.91
C ASN A 209 -1.17 21.13 -52.48
N ARG A 210 -1.67 22.04 -51.63
CA ARG A 210 -1.98 23.43 -52.04
C ARG A 210 -0.72 24.21 -52.40
N PHE A 211 0.35 24.06 -51.63
CA PHE A 211 1.64 24.68 -51.94
C PHE A 211 2.20 24.19 -53.28
N GLU A 212 2.24 22.88 -53.51
CA GLU A 212 2.73 22.29 -54.77
C GLU A 212 1.87 22.72 -55.98
N SER A 213 0.55 22.81 -55.80
CA SER A 213 -0.36 23.30 -56.83
C SER A 213 -0.11 24.78 -57.16
N LEU A 214 0.12 25.61 -56.13
CA LEU A 214 0.39 27.03 -56.31
C LEU A 214 1.74 27.28 -57.00
N GLU A 215 2.78 26.53 -56.66
CA GLU A 215 4.07 26.59 -57.35
C GLU A 215 3.94 26.20 -58.82
N THR A 216 3.22 25.11 -59.11
CA THR A 216 2.96 24.68 -60.50
C THR A 216 2.22 25.77 -61.29
N LEU A 217 1.22 26.43 -60.68
CA LEU A 217 0.51 27.54 -61.32
C LEU A 217 1.43 28.75 -61.54
N LEU A 218 2.22 29.14 -60.53
CA LEU A 218 3.17 30.24 -60.64
C LEU A 218 4.18 30.00 -61.77
N ASP A 219 4.62 28.76 -61.98
CA ASP A 219 5.56 28.41 -63.06
C ASP A 219 4.93 28.38 -64.46
N LEU A 220 3.63 28.13 -64.56
CA LEU A 220 2.89 28.16 -65.83
C LEU A 220 2.56 29.58 -66.32
N VAL A 221 2.50 30.56 -65.42
CA VAL A 221 2.20 31.96 -65.77
C VAL A 221 3.38 32.55 -66.56
N PRO A 222 3.17 33.15 -67.75
CA PRO A 222 4.24 33.70 -68.59
C PRO A 222 4.71 35.10 -68.11
N VAL A 223 4.77 35.30 -66.79
CA VAL A 223 5.19 36.56 -66.14
C VAL A 223 6.13 36.22 -65.00
N GLY A 224 7.21 36.99 -64.85
CA GLY A 224 8.08 36.90 -63.69
C GLY A 224 7.39 37.46 -62.44
N ILE A 225 7.22 36.62 -61.42
CA ILE A 225 6.61 36.95 -60.14
C ILE A 225 7.67 36.86 -59.05
N PHE A 226 7.79 37.93 -58.25
CA PHE A 226 8.60 38.01 -57.04
C PHE A 226 7.67 38.23 -55.84
N ILE A 227 7.83 37.42 -54.80
CA ILE A 227 7.04 37.45 -53.58
C ILE A 227 8.01 37.69 -52.43
N ALA A 228 7.85 38.81 -51.71
CA ALA A 228 8.56 39.02 -50.45
C ALA A 228 7.92 38.16 -49.35
N GLU A 229 8.73 37.38 -48.64
CA GLU A 229 8.28 36.48 -47.56
C GLU A 229 8.30 37.18 -46.19
N ASP A 230 8.96 38.33 -46.09
CA ASP A 230 9.05 39.18 -44.91
C ASP A 230 8.50 40.60 -45.16
N GLY A 231 8.26 41.34 -44.07
CA GLY A 231 7.74 42.72 -44.14
C GLY A 231 8.76 43.75 -44.65
N ASP A 232 10.05 43.42 -44.56
CA ASP A 232 11.16 44.31 -44.93
C ASP A 232 11.71 44.02 -46.34
N GLY A 233 11.25 42.95 -46.99
CA GLY A 233 11.62 42.57 -48.36
C GLY A 233 13.04 42.02 -48.51
N ALA A 234 13.64 41.49 -47.43
CA ALA A 234 14.97 40.88 -47.47
C ALA A 234 14.93 39.43 -47.97
N GLU A 235 13.82 38.71 -47.77
CA GLU A 235 13.60 37.37 -48.31
C GLU A 235 12.62 37.44 -49.49
N ILE A 236 13.13 37.17 -50.70
CA ILE A 236 12.32 37.22 -51.92
C ILE A 236 12.32 35.84 -52.59
N ARG A 237 11.13 35.28 -52.74
CA ARG A 237 10.87 34.08 -53.54
C ARG A 237 10.45 34.47 -54.95
N ALA A 238 10.94 33.77 -55.96
CA ALA A 238 10.62 34.06 -57.36
C ALA A 238 10.12 32.81 -58.08
N ASN A 239 9.13 32.95 -58.98
CA ASN A 239 8.71 31.84 -59.84
C ASN A 239 9.75 31.56 -60.94
N ARG A 240 9.68 30.40 -61.60
CA ARG A 240 10.64 30.01 -62.63
C ARG A 240 10.82 31.06 -63.74
N ARG A 241 9.73 31.71 -64.18
CA ARG A 241 9.80 32.77 -65.19
C ARG A 241 10.53 34.03 -64.71
N ALA A 242 10.39 34.41 -63.44
CA ALA A 242 11.14 35.53 -62.88
C ALA A 242 12.64 35.24 -62.82
N VAL A 243 13.01 34.01 -62.44
CA VAL A 243 14.41 33.56 -62.43
C VAL A 243 14.98 33.53 -63.86
N GLU A 244 14.24 32.99 -64.83
CA GLU A 244 14.62 32.99 -66.26
C GLU A 244 14.76 34.42 -66.84
N LEU A 245 13.93 35.37 -66.38
CA LEU A 245 13.98 36.78 -66.79
C LEU A 245 15.08 37.59 -66.11
N MET A 246 15.47 37.23 -64.88
CA MET A 246 16.55 37.89 -64.14
C MET A 246 17.94 37.36 -64.43
N GLY A 247 18.06 36.26 -65.18
CA GLY A 247 19.31 35.99 -65.89
C GLY A 247 19.54 34.56 -66.37
N GLN A 248 19.91 34.45 -67.65
CA GLN A 248 21.31 34.12 -67.95
C GLN A 248 22.22 35.25 -67.47
#